data_AF-A0A7C9AYE3-F1
#
_entry.id   AF-A0A7C9AYE3-F1
#
_cell.length_a   1.000
_cell.length_b   1.000
_cell.length_c   1.000
_cell.angle_alpha   90.00
_cell.angle_beta   90.00
_cell.angle_gamma   90.00
#
_symmetry.space_group_name_H-M   'P 1'
#
loop_
_entity.id
_entity.type
_entity.pdbx_description
1 polymer ?
#
loop_
_entity_poly.entity_id
_entity_poly.type
_entity_poly.pdbx_seq_one_letter_code
_entity_poly.pdbx_strand_id
1 'polypeptide(L)'
;MDTIKSFKGYGKVDEAEQRAFQKKVRTRIVLISISAVVLLAVIIAAVAGALIHLRNSSSSSSLSSPSSVLSPAQSLKAVCSVTLYPTTCFSSLAPLSNGTTSDPKTLFSLSLQVAMDSVSNLPSLLPKTPNDAVVAKALSDCTELFDDAMDRLRDSLSSDSLSSRRIDDLKTWLSTVLTDHETCLDGLSEINGTVAMVDELRRKMKNSTELVSNSLAIATKVVGILGNVKIPRIHRRLLGFPEWVGAAERRLLQDGTEAETPDALVAADGSGDFKTIGEAVQAAAKKSEKRYVIYVKTGVYEENVVISKNVWNVMMYGDGMDKSVVSGNLNFVDGTPTFSTATVVMPDFMVIDLSQKPKIPHRGLHYVARHYAN
;
A
#
# COMPACT_ATOMS: atom_id res chain seq x y z
N MET A 1 -28.11 -37.92 34.35
CA MET A 1 -27.57 -39.09 33.62
C MET A 1 -27.94 -38.91 32.17
N ASP A 2 -26.88 -38.75 31.40
CA ASP A 2 -26.77 -38.20 30.07
C ASP A 2 -27.26 -39.15 28.97
N THR A 3 -27.64 -38.60 27.81
CA THR A 3 -26.74 -38.70 26.64
C THR A 3 -27.12 -37.73 25.52
N ILE A 4 -26.11 -36.96 25.13
CA ILE A 4 -26.10 -35.87 24.16
C ILE A 4 -26.04 -36.44 22.73
N LYS A 5 -26.82 -35.84 21.82
CA LYS A 5 -26.71 -36.06 20.36
C LYS A 5 -25.33 -35.58 19.88
N SER A 6 -24.50 -36.52 19.44
CA SER A 6 -23.16 -36.26 18.91
C SER A 6 -23.20 -35.79 17.46
N PHE A 7 -22.41 -34.75 17.19
CA PHE A 7 -22.12 -34.12 15.91
C PHE A 7 -21.66 -35.12 14.85
N LYS A 8 -22.28 -35.09 13.66
CA LYS A 8 -21.82 -35.85 12.49
C LYS A 8 -20.72 -35.04 11.81
N GLY A 9 -19.47 -35.43 12.07
CA GLY A 9 -18.28 -34.81 11.47
C GLY A 9 -18.23 -35.01 9.95
N TYR A 10 -17.83 -33.94 9.25
CA TYR A 10 -17.41 -33.99 7.85
C TYR A 10 -16.17 -34.89 7.73
N GLY A 11 -16.25 -35.93 6.91
CA GLY A 11 -15.06 -36.71 6.55
C GLY A 11 -15.29 -38.19 6.41
N LYS A 12 -15.98 -38.59 5.34
CA LYS A 12 -15.68 -39.82 4.59
C LYS A 12 -16.17 -39.61 3.17
N VAL A 13 -15.24 -39.27 2.28
CA VAL A 13 -15.48 -39.26 0.84
C VAL A 13 -15.56 -40.72 0.40
N ASP A 14 -16.62 -41.07 -0.33
CA ASP A 14 -16.80 -42.41 -0.89
C ASP A 14 -15.69 -42.68 -1.93
N GLU A 15 -14.88 -43.73 -1.73
CA GLU A 15 -13.73 -44.04 -2.58
C GLU A 15 -14.14 -44.30 -4.05
N ALA A 16 -15.40 -44.69 -4.29
CA ALA A 16 -15.94 -44.91 -5.62
C ALA A 16 -16.17 -43.59 -6.38
N GLU A 17 -16.65 -42.54 -5.71
CA GLU A 17 -16.89 -41.23 -6.32
C GLU A 17 -15.57 -40.51 -6.65
N GLN A 18 -14.56 -40.64 -5.79
CA GLN A 18 -13.25 -40.01 -6.01
C GLN A 18 -12.51 -40.62 -7.21
N ARG A 19 -12.66 -41.93 -7.45
CA ARG A 19 -12.10 -42.60 -8.65
C ARG A 19 -12.83 -42.18 -9.93
N ALA A 20 -14.14 -41.97 -9.89
CA ALA A 20 -14.91 -41.49 -11.04
C ALA A 20 -14.57 -40.03 -11.39
N PHE A 21 -14.42 -39.17 -10.38
CA PHE A 21 -14.00 -37.78 -10.57
C PHE A 21 -12.57 -37.69 -11.15
N GLN A 22 -11.62 -38.47 -10.63
CA GLN A 22 -10.25 -38.50 -11.16
C GLN A 22 -10.18 -38.98 -12.61
N LYS A 23 -10.97 -39.99 -13.01
CA LYS A 23 -11.07 -40.39 -14.42
C LYS A 23 -11.56 -39.24 -15.29
N LYS A 24 -12.63 -38.55 -14.87
CA LYS A 24 -13.22 -37.42 -15.62
C LYS A 24 -12.25 -36.24 -15.74
N VAL A 25 -11.52 -35.94 -14.68
CA VAL A 25 -10.48 -34.89 -14.65
C VAL A 25 -9.28 -35.26 -15.53
N ARG A 26 -8.80 -36.51 -15.47
CA ARG A 26 -7.68 -36.98 -16.28
C ARG A 26 -8.01 -36.95 -17.78
N THR A 27 -9.22 -37.33 -18.18
CA THR A 27 -9.66 -37.23 -19.59
C THR A 27 -9.74 -35.77 -20.05
N ARG A 28 -10.20 -34.84 -19.20
CA ARG A 28 -10.20 -33.40 -19.51
C ARG A 28 -8.80 -32.82 -19.64
N ILE A 29 -7.87 -33.21 -18.75
CA ILE A 29 -6.46 -32.77 -18.83
C ILE A 29 -5.80 -33.30 -20.10
N VAL A 30 -6.06 -34.56 -20.47
CA VAL A 30 -5.55 -35.13 -21.73
C VAL A 30 -6.09 -34.36 -22.93
N LEU A 31 -7.39 -34.03 -22.97
CA LEU A 31 -7.97 -33.23 -24.05
C LEU A 31 -7.34 -31.82 -24.14
N ILE A 32 -7.17 -31.13 -23.01
CA ILE A 32 -6.51 -29.81 -22.98
C ILE A 32 -5.06 -29.90 -23.46
N SER A 33 -4.33 -30.95 -23.06
CA SER A 33 -2.94 -31.16 -23.49
C SER A 33 -2.85 -31.41 -25.00
N ILE A 34 -3.76 -32.21 -25.57
CA ILE A 34 -3.81 -32.47 -27.02
C ILE A 34 -4.14 -31.17 -27.77
N SER A 35 -5.13 -30.41 -27.32
CA SER A 35 -5.48 -29.12 -27.93
C SER A 35 -4.32 -28.12 -27.88
N ALA A 36 -3.57 -28.06 -26.78
CA ALA A 36 -2.41 -27.19 -26.66
C ALA A 36 -1.26 -27.59 -27.62
N VAL A 37 -1.01 -28.89 -27.78
CA VAL A 37 0.00 -29.41 -28.72
C VAL A 37 -0.39 -29.12 -30.17
N VAL A 38 -1.67 -29.30 -30.52
CA VAL A 38 -2.18 -28.96 -31.87
C VAL A 38 -2.03 -27.47 -32.15
N LEU A 39 -2.34 -26.61 -31.17
CA LEU A 39 -2.24 -25.16 -31.33
C LEU A 39 -0.78 -24.71 -31.51
N LEU A 40 0.16 -25.30 -30.76
CA LEU A 40 1.60 -25.10 -30.96
C LEU A 40 2.06 -25.54 -32.35
N ALA A 41 1.60 -26.69 -32.85
CA ALA A 41 1.96 -27.16 -34.18
C ALA A 41 1.47 -26.23 -35.29
N VAL A 42 0.26 -25.68 -35.16
CA VAL A 42 -0.30 -24.69 -36.11
C VAL A 42 0.52 -23.39 -36.09
N ILE A 43 0.92 -22.89 -34.91
CA ILE A 43 1.76 -21.70 -34.79
C ILE A 43 3.12 -21.94 -35.46
N ILE A 44 3.77 -23.08 -35.20
CA ILE A 44 5.06 -23.43 -35.81
C ILE A 44 4.94 -23.51 -37.33
N ALA A 45 3.87 -24.12 -37.85
CA ALA A 45 3.61 -24.21 -39.29
C ALA A 45 3.37 -22.83 -39.91
N ALA A 46 2.64 -21.94 -39.25
CA ALA A 46 2.40 -20.57 -39.72
C ALA A 46 3.70 -19.75 -39.76
N VAL A 47 4.53 -19.86 -38.72
CA VAL A 47 5.83 -19.18 -38.65
C VAL A 47 6.80 -19.74 -39.70
N ALA A 48 6.87 -21.06 -39.86
CA ALA A 48 7.70 -21.68 -40.90
C ALA A 48 7.23 -21.28 -42.32
N GLY A 49 5.92 -21.25 -42.56
CA GLY A 49 5.33 -20.78 -43.82
C GLY A 49 5.67 -19.32 -44.12
N ALA A 50 5.58 -18.44 -43.12
CA ALA A 50 5.98 -17.03 -43.25
C ALA A 50 7.49 -16.88 -43.53
N LEU A 51 8.35 -17.65 -42.84
CA LEU A 51 9.80 -17.63 -43.05
C LEU A 51 10.21 -18.13 -44.44
N ILE A 52 9.52 -19.14 -44.98
CA ILE A 52 9.76 -19.63 -46.35
C ILE A 52 9.29 -18.59 -47.38
N HIS A 53 8.16 -17.92 -47.12
CA HIS A 53 7.67 -16.84 -48.00
C HIS A 53 8.63 -15.62 -47.99
N LEU A 54 9.24 -15.30 -46.86
CA LEU A 54 10.25 -14.23 -46.75
C LEU A 54 11.57 -14.59 -47.45
N ARG A 55 11.92 -15.88 -47.52
CA ARG A 55 13.14 -16.37 -48.20
C ARG A 55 13.01 -16.41 -49.72
N ASN A 56 11.79 -16.52 -50.25
CA ASN A 56 11.53 -16.47 -51.70
C ASN A 56 11.43 -15.03 -52.25
N SER A 57 11.31 -14.03 -51.37
CA SER A 57 11.40 -12.61 -51.72
C SER A 57 12.79 -12.06 -51.38
N SER A 58 13.82 -12.56 -52.06
CA SER A 58 15.17 -12.00 -51.98
C SER A 58 15.39 -10.96 -53.09
N SER A 59 14.85 -9.76 -52.89
CA SER A 59 15.48 -8.54 -53.40
C SER A 59 16.43 -8.02 -52.33
N SER A 60 17.71 -7.91 -52.70
CA SER A 60 18.82 -7.48 -51.85
C SER A 60 18.51 -6.24 -51.00
N SER A 61 18.41 -6.42 -49.69
CA SER A 61 18.69 -5.36 -48.73
C SER A 61 19.65 -5.91 -47.68
N SER A 62 20.75 -5.17 -47.50
CA SER A 62 21.80 -5.43 -46.54
C SER A 62 21.24 -5.69 -45.14
N LEU A 63 21.60 -6.83 -44.54
CA LEU A 63 21.41 -7.08 -43.12
C LEU A 63 22.30 -6.13 -42.31
N SER A 64 21.77 -4.97 -41.94
CA SER A 64 22.05 -4.38 -40.64
C SER A 64 20.98 -4.90 -39.69
N SER A 65 21.37 -5.64 -38.65
CA SER A 65 20.47 -5.97 -37.54
C SER A 65 19.81 -4.69 -37.03
N PRO A 66 18.48 -4.53 -37.07
CA PRO A 66 17.86 -3.42 -36.37
C PRO A 66 17.71 -3.86 -34.92
N SER A 67 18.63 -3.42 -34.06
CA SER A 67 18.19 -3.03 -32.72
C SER A 67 17.21 -1.88 -32.94
N SER A 68 15.93 -2.18 -33.17
CA SER A 68 14.91 -1.17 -33.40
C SER A 68 14.70 -0.42 -32.10
N VAL A 69 15.43 0.68 -31.92
CA VAL A 69 15.13 1.66 -30.88
C VAL A 69 13.71 2.13 -31.16
N LEU A 70 12.78 1.80 -30.25
CA LEU A 70 11.39 2.25 -30.34
C LEU A 70 11.39 3.78 -30.47
N SER A 71 10.57 4.30 -31.39
CA SER A 71 10.38 5.75 -31.43
C SER A 71 9.80 6.22 -30.09
N PRO A 72 10.08 7.44 -29.64
CA PRO A 72 9.54 7.97 -28.38
C PRO A 72 8.02 7.83 -28.25
N ALA A 73 7.28 8.00 -29.34
CA ALA A 73 5.84 7.76 -29.39
C ALA A 73 5.45 6.28 -29.18
N GLN A 74 6.23 5.34 -29.76
CA GLN A 74 6.01 3.90 -29.56
C GLN A 74 6.37 3.47 -28.14
N SER A 75 7.44 4.01 -27.57
CA SER A 75 7.85 3.78 -26.18
C SER A 75 6.77 4.26 -25.21
N LEU A 76 6.26 5.49 -25.39
CA LEU A 76 5.17 6.02 -24.59
C LEU A 76 3.91 5.15 -24.69
N LYS A 77 3.55 4.71 -25.91
CA LYS A 77 2.38 3.84 -26.11
C LYS A 77 2.55 2.49 -25.41
N ALA A 78 3.76 1.90 -25.45
CA ALA A 78 4.05 0.65 -24.75
C ALA A 78 3.94 0.83 -23.23
N VAL A 79 4.48 1.91 -22.66
CA VAL A 79 4.38 2.23 -21.23
C VAL A 79 2.93 2.43 -20.81
N CYS A 80 2.14 3.21 -21.56
CA CYS A 80 0.73 3.44 -21.23
C CYS A 80 -0.14 2.20 -21.45
N SER A 81 0.26 1.24 -22.28
CA SER A 81 -0.54 0.02 -22.54
C SER A 81 -0.64 -0.91 -21.34
N VAL A 82 0.28 -0.81 -20.37
CA VAL A 82 0.27 -1.65 -19.17
C VAL A 82 -0.50 -1.05 -18.00
N THR A 83 -1.00 0.17 -18.15
CA THR A 83 -1.73 0.90 -17.11
C THR A 83 -3.23 0.62 -17.13
N LEU A 84 -3.91 0.97 -16.03
CA LEU A 84 -5.37 0.80 -15.93
C LEU A 84 -6.12 1.86 -16.74
N TYR A 85 -5.51 3.04 -16.95
CA TYR A 85 -6.10 4.14 -17.71
C TYR A 85 -5.18 4.58 -18.87
N PRO A 86 -5.07 3.78 -19.95
CA PRO A 86 -4.14 4.05 -21.05
C PRO A 86 -4.39 5.38 -21.77
N THR A 87 -5.66 5.77 -21.92
CA THR A 87 -6.05 7.03 -22.58
C THR A 87 -5.55 8.22 -21.79
N THR A 88 -5.84 8.27 -20.49
CA THR A 88 -5.41 9.34 -19.58
C THR A 88 -3.89 9.40 -19.48
N CYS A 89 -3.22 8.24 -19.43
CA CYS A 89 -1.76 8.13 -19.46
C CYS A 89 -1.17 8.79 -20.71
N PHE A 90 -1.69 8.44 -21.88
CA PHE A 90 -1.15 8.95 -23.13
C PHE A 90 -1.41 10.46 -23.28
N SER A 91 -2.64 10.91 -23.02
CA SER A 91 -2.99 12.33 -23.17
C SER A 91 -2.23 13.24 -22.22
N SER A 92 -1.86 12.75 -21.03
CA SER A 92 -1.17 13.56 -20.02
C SER A 92 0.35 13.57 -20.19
N LEU A 93 0.93 12.49 -20.72
CA LEU A 93 2.38 12.38 -20.92
C LEU A 93 2.85 12.85 -22.30
N ALA A 94 2.03 12.71 -23.34
CA ALA A 94 2.43 13.09 -24.70
C ALA A 94 2.92 14.54 -24.81
N PRO A 95 2.24 15.56 -24.23
CA PRO A 95 2.70 16.95 -24.28
C PRO A 95 4.03 17.20 -23.58
N LEU A 96 4.35 16.43 -22.54
CA LEU A 96 5.56 16.61 -21.73
C LEU A 96 6.76 15.84 -22.29
N SER A 97 6.51 14.70 -22.94
CA SER A 97 7.56 13.87 -23.52
C SER A 97 8.23 14.53 -24.74
N ASN A 98 7.59 15.54 -25.36
CA ASN A 98 8.00 16.21 -26.60
C ASN A 98 8.41 15.27 -27.74
N GLY A 99 8.03 13.98 -27.67
CA GLY A 99 8.51 12.95 -28.59
C GLY A 99 10.03 12.76 -28.56
N THR A 100 10.74 13.13 -27.49
CA THR A 100 12.21 13.08 -27.39
C THR A 100 12.73 11.93 -26.54
N THR A 101 11.93 11.40 -25.60
CA THR A 101 12.38 10.34 -24.68
C THR A 101 11.73 9.00 -24.96
N SER A 102 12.56 7.97 -25.11
CA SER A 102 12.17 6.56 -25.08
C SER A 102 12.53 5.88 -23.75
N ASP A 103 13.10 6.62 -22.80
CA ASP A 103 13.58 6.08 -21.53
C ASP A 103 12.43 5.85 -20.54
N PRO A 104 12.17 4.61 -20.11
CA PRO A 104 11.07 4.30 -19.21
C PRO A 104 11.18 4.96 -17.83
N LYS A 105 12.39 5.24 -17.34
CA LYS A 105 12.57 5.97 -16.07
C LYS A 105 12.09 7.40 -16.20
N THR A 106 12.52 8.08 -17.27
CA THR A 106 12.06 9.45 -17.57
C THR A 106 10.54 9.51 -17.73
N LEU A 107 9.95 8.54 -18.44
CA LEU A 107 8.48 8.46 -18.59
C LEU A 107 7.75 8.23 -17.26
N PHE A 108 8.33 7.44 -16.35
CA PHE A 108 7.83 7.27 -14.99
C PHE A 108 7.94 8.57 -14.16
N SER A 109 9.09 9.24 -14.19
CA SER A 109 9.25 10.53 -13.51
C SER A 109 8.27 11.59 -14.01
N LEU A 110 8.01 11.63 -15.32
CA LEU A 110 6.96 12.48 -15.90
C LEU A 110 5.56 12.08 -15.41
N SER A 111 5.26 10.78 -15.27
CA SER A 111 3.95 10.34 -14.76
C SER A 111 3.73 10.77 -13.31
N LEU A 112 4.77 10.68 -12.47
CA LEU A 112 4.74 11.20 -11.11
C LEU A 112 4.52 12.71 -11.07
N GLN A 113 5.20 13.49 -11.93
CA GLN A 113 5.03 14.95 -11.97
C GLN A 113 3.59 15.35 -12.32
N VAL A 114 2.99 14.69 -13.32
CA VAL A 114 1.59 14.95 -13.69
C VAL A 114 0.63 14.55 -12.56
N ALA A 115 0.90 13.43 -11.88
CA ALA A 115 0.12 13.02 -10.72
C ALA A 115 0.22 14.04 -9.57
N MET A 116 1.43 14.52 -9.26
CA MET A 116 1.68 15.56 -8.25
C MET A 116 0.96 16.86 -8.57
N ASP A 117 1.00 17.33 -9.81
CA ASP A 117 0.27 18.52 -10.23
C ASP A 117 -1.24 18.34 -10.00
N SER A 118 -1.78 17.19 -10.38
CA SER A 118 -3.20 16.90 -10.14
C SER A 118 -3.57 16.76 -8.66
N VAL A 119 -2.74 16.15 -7.81
CA VAL A 119 -3.00 15.98 -6.37
C VAL A 119 -2.87 17.31 -5.64
N SER A 120 -1.87 18.12 -5.98
CA SER A 120 -1.62 19.41 -5.32
C SER A 120 -2.81 20.39 -5.42
N ASN A 121 -3.64 20.22 -6.45
CA ASN A 121 -4.86 21.01 -6.65
C ASN A 121 -6.07 20.52 -5.84
N LEU A 122 -6.06 19.30 -5.29
CA LEU A 122 -7.23 18.71 -4.61
C LEU A 122 -7.73 19.50 -3.38
N PRO A 123 -6.86 20.03 -2.49
CA PRO A 123 -7.34 20.83 -1.35
C PRO A 123 -8.19 22.04 -1.79
N SER A 124 -7.90 22.62 -2.96
CA SER A 124 -8.67 23.76 -3.49
C SER A 124 -10.08 23.39 -3.95
N LEU A 125 -10.35 22.11 -4.17
CA LEU A 125 -11.62 21.57 -4.63
C LEU A 125 -12.60 21.31 -3.48
N LEU A 126 -12.09 21.30 -2.25
CA LEU A 126 -12.86 21.11 -1.02
C LEU A 126 -13.71 22.36 -0.72
N PRO A 127 -14.96 22.19 -0.22
CA PRO A 127 -15.78 23.30 0.24
C PRO A 127 -15.07 24.11 1.34
N LYS A 128 -14.99 25.43 1.17
CA LYS A 128 -14.28 26.32 2.11
C LYS A 128 -15.09 26.76 3.32
N THR A 129 -16.42 26.70 3.23
CA THR A 129 -17.35 27.15 4.29
C THR A 129 -18.44 26.09 4.51
N PRO A 130 -18.10 24.97 5.15
CA PRO A 130 -19.10 23.99 5.57
C PRO A 130 -19.99 24.58 6.68
N ASN A 131 -21.30 24.40 6.57
CA ASN A 131 -22.26 24.84 7.58
C ASN A 131 -22.34 23.90 8.79
N ASP A 132 -21.82 22.68 8.64
CA ASP A 132 -21.86 21.62 9.66
C ASP A 132 -20.45 21.39 10.23
N ALA A 133 -20.34 21.34 11.55
CA ALA A 133 -19.06 21.21 12.25
C ALA A 133 -18.39 19.84 12.05
N VAL A 134 -19.18 18.77 11.87
CA VAL A 134 -18.66 17.42 11.58
C VAL A 134 -18.15 17.37 10.15
N VAL A 135 -18.87 17.97 9.21
CA VAL A 135 -18.40 18.13 7.82
C VAL A 135 -17.11 18.95 7.77
N ALA A 136 -17.00 20.01 8.58
CA ALA A 136 -15.78 20.82 8.67
C ALA A 136 -14.58 20.00 9.12
N LYS A 137 -14.75 19.13 10.12
CA LYS A 137 -13.69 18.22 10.56
C LYS A 137 -13.33 17.20 9.49
N ALA A 138 -14.30 16.55 8.86
CA ALA A 138 -14.02 15.58 7.79
C ALA A 138 -13.30 16.22 6.58
N LEU A 139 -13.57 17.50 6.30
CA LEU A 139 -12.83 18.26 5.29
C LEU A 139 -11.40 18.63 5.72
N SER A 140 -11.18 18.85 7.02
CA SER A 140 -9.84 18.98 7.57
C SER A 140 -9.06 17.66 7.41
N ASP A 141 -9.71 16.53 7.70
CA ASP A 141 -9.13 15.19 7.55
C ASP A 141 -8.75 14.91 6.09
N CYS A 142 -9.62 15.28 5.14
CA CYS A 142 -9.29 15.24 3.71
C CYS A 142 -8.05 16.07 3.34
N THR A 143 -7.87 17.24 3.95
CA THR A 143 -6.70 18.08 3.70
C THR A 143 -5.43 17.41 4.20
N GLU A 144 -5.46 16.82 5.42
CA GLU A 144 -4.34 16.05 5.97
C GLU A 144 -3.97 14.86 5.07
N LEU A 145 -4.97 14.12 4.58
CA LEU A 145 -4.80 13.00 3.67
C LEU A 145 -4.18 13.42 2.32
N PHE A 146 -4.58 14.57 1.76
CA PHE A 146 -3.99 15.07 0.52
C PHE A 146 -2.55 15.56 0.72
N ASP A 147 -2.22 16.11 1.89
CA ASP A 147 -0.85 16.46 2.24
C ASP A 147 0.02 15.20 2.40
N ASP A 148 -0.49 14.15 3.06
CA ASP A 148 0.17 12.84 3.16
C ASP A 148 0.42 12.22 1.78
N ALA A 149 -0.59 12.22 0.93
CA ALA A 149 -0.49 11.78 -0.46
C ALA A 149 0.61 12.55 -1.23
N MET A 150 0.69 13.87 -1.06
CA MET A 150 1.73 14.67 -1.72
C MET A 150 3.13 14.31 -1.24
N ASP A 151 3.32 14.04 0.05
CA ASP A 151 4.61 13.63 0.59
C ASP A 151 5.04 12.26 0.01
N ARG A 152 4.12 11.29 -0.09
CA ARG A 152 4.40 9.98 -0.72
C ARG A 152 4.71 10.06 -2.21
N LEU A 153 4.11 11.00 -2.92
CA LEU A 153 4.48 11.28 -4.31
C LEU A 153 5.88 11.90 -4.43
N ARG A 154 6.28 12.78 -3.50
CA ARG A 154 7.64 13.36 -3.46
C ARG A 154 8.68 12.30 -3.14
N ASP A 155 8.41 11.41 -2.18
CA ASP A 155 9.26 10.26 -1.84
C ASP A 155 9.49 9.40 -3.09
N SER A 156 8.40 9.13 -3.84
CA SER A 156 8.43 8.38 -5.10
C SER A 156 9.30 9.03 -6.18
N LEU A 157 9.38 10.36 -6.21
CA LEU A 157 10.16 11.10 -7.21
C LEU A 157 11.64 11.21 -6.84
N SER A 158 11.98 11.31 -5.55
CA SER A 158 13.36 11.37 -5.03
C SER A 158 14.19 10.10 -5.30
N SER A 159 13.56 9.10 -5.93
CA SER A 159 14.08 7.77 -6.11
C SER A 159 15.00 7.63 -7.34
N ASP A 160 16.29 7.98 -7.21
CA ASP A 160 17.28 7.91 -8.31
C ASP A 160 17.80 6.47 -8.68
N SER A 161 17.76 5.53 -7.74
CA SER A 161 18.12 4.10 -7.92
C SER A 161 16.89 3.27 -8.32
N LEU A 162 17.05 2.11 -8.98
CA LEU A 162 15.97 1.16 -9.30
C LEU A 162 16.22 -0.23 -8.68
N SER A 163 16.36 -0.30 -7.36
CA SER A 163 16.50 -1.59 -6.66
C SER A 163 15.13 -2.28 -6.47
N SER A 164 15.11 -3.61 -6.32
CA SER A 164 13.88 -4.36 -6.03
C SER A 164 13.15 -3.84 -4.79
N ARG A 165 13.88 -3.55 -3.70
CA ARG A 165 13.29 -3.00 -2.47
C ARG A 165 12.57 -1.67 -2.74
N ARG A 166 13.16 -0.84 -3.58
CA ARG A 166 12.58 0.44 -3.94
C ARG A 166 11.34 0.33 -4.82
N ILE A 167 11.25 -0.69 -5.67
CA ILE A 167 10.02 -0.93 -6.42
C ILE A 167 8.89 -1.32 -5.46
N ASP A 168 9.20 -2.05 -4.40
CA ASP A 168 8.24 -2.34 -3.33
C ASP A 168 7.85 -1.04 -2.59
N ASP A 169 8.81 -0.18 -2.22
CA ASP A 169 8.54 1.13 -1.60
C ASP A 169 7.66 2.02 -2.50
N LEU A 170 7.99 2.14 -3.80
CA LEU A 170 7.19 2.87 -4.78
C LEU A 170 5.76 2.33 -4.88
N LYS A 171 5.62 0.99 -4.85
CA LYS A 171 4.32 0.35 -4.86
C LYS A 171 3.54 0.68 -3.58
N THR A 172 4.19 0.66 -2.43
CA THR A 172 3.56 1.06 -1.16
C THR A 172 3.12 2.51 -1.24
N TRP A 173 4.04 3.45 -1.49
CA TRP A 173 3.75 4.89 -1.50
C TRP A 173 2.64 5.27 -2.47
N LEU A 174 2.67 4.77 -3.70
CA LEU A 174 1.63 5.07 -4.69
C LEU A 174 0.29 4.39 -4.36
N SER A 175 0.29 3.25 -3.68
CA SER A 175 -0.95 2.64 -3.17
C SER A 175 -1.51 3.43 -1.98
N THR A 176 -0.64 3.98 -1.12
CA THR A 176 -1.03 4.86 -0.01
C THR A 176 -1.74 6.10 -0.54
N VAL A 177 -1.20 6.77 -1.57
CA VAL A 177 -1.85 7.93 -2.21
C VAL A 177 -3.29 7.63 -2.66
N LEU A 178 -3.51 6.46 -3.29
CA LEU A 178 -4.85 6.03 -3.71
C LEU A 178 -5.74 5.73 -2.50
N THR A 179 -5.18 5.17 -1.43
CA THR A 179 -5.88 4.89 -0.19
C THR A 179 -6.27 6.19 0.52
N ASP A 180 -5.42 7.21 0.51
CA ASP A 180 -5.69 8.52 1.10
C ASP A 180 -6.85 9.23 0.38
N HIS A 181 -6.91 9.12 -0.96
CA HIS A 181 -8.04 9.61 -1.75
C HIS A 181 -9.36 8.95 -1.33
N GLU A 182 -9.41 7.62 -1.26
CA GLU A 182 -10.63 6.89 -0.88
C GLU A 182 -10.98 7.14 0.59
N THR A 183 -10.00 7.21 1.50
CA THR A 183 -10.24 7.48 2.92
C THR A 183 -10.91 8.83 3.14
N CYS A 184 -10.53 9.86 2.38
CA CYS A 184 -11.20 11.17 2.40
C CYS A 184 -12.67 11.05 1.97
N LEU A 185 -12.94 10.33 0.88
CA LEU A 185 -14.31 10.14 0.38
C LEU A 185 -15.15 9.31 1.36
N ASP A 186 -14.58 8.26 1.93
CA ASP A 186 -15.22 7.38 2.91
C ASP A 186 -15.60 8.17 4.17
N GLY A 187 -14.67 8.95 4.74
CA GLY A 187 -14.94 9.77 5.93
C GLY A 187 -16.02 10.83 5.73
N LEU A 188 -16.18 11.34 4.50
CA LEU A 188 -17.29 12.23 4.14
C LEU A 188 -18.61 11.46 3.96
N SER A 189 -18.56 10.26 3.38
CA SER A 189 -19.74 9.43 3.06
C SER A 189 -20.47 8.90 4.30
N GLU A 190 -19.78 8.83 5.44
CA GLU A 190 -20.35 8.45 6.73
C GLU A 190 -21.32 9.51 7.28
N ILE A 191 -21.21 10.76 6.83
CA ILE A 191 -22.03 11.88 7.31
C ILE A 191 -23.34 11.95 6.52
N ASN A 192 -24.47 12.00 7.23
CA ASN A 192 -25.77 12.13 6.59
C ASN A 192 -25.87 13.42 5.75
N GLY A 193 -26.34 13.28 4.51
CA GLY A 193 -26.59 14.43 3.62
C GLY A 193 -25.40 14.89 2.77
N THR A 194 -24.26 14.20 2.82
CA THR A 194 -23.06 14.55 2.03
C THR A 194 -22.95 13.81 0.69
N VAL A 195 -23.88 12.91 0.34
CA VAL A 195 -23.80 12.05 -0.86
C VAL A 195 -23.49 12.85 -2.13
N ALA A 196 -24.23 13.93 -2.40
CA ALA A 196 -24.02 14.76 -3.59
C ALA A 196 -22.65 15.47 -3.59
N MET A 197 -22.15 15.84 -2.41
CA MET A 197 -20.83 16.43 -2.26
C MET A 197 -19.72 15.40 -2.50
N VAL A 198 -19.88 14.17 -1.98
CA VAL A 198 -18.95 13.06 -2.20
C VAL A 198 -18.90 12.70 -3.67
N ASP A 199 -20.03 12.63 -4.37
CA ASP A 199 -20.08 12.32 -5.81
C ASP A 199 -19.37 13.40 -6.64
N GLU A 200 -19.60 14.67 -6.33
CA GLU A 200 -18.93 15.78 -7.00
C GLU A 200 -17.42 15.80 -6.71
N LEU A 201 -17.02 15.54 -5.46
CA LEU A 201 -15.61 15.46 -5.08
C LEU A 201 -14.91 14.28 -5.76
N ARG A 202 -15.53 13.09 -5.79
CA ARG A 202 -15.04 11.91 -6.51
C ARG A 202 -14.86 12.21 -8.00
N ARG A 203 -15.80 12.91 -8.62
CA ARG A 203 -15.70 13.34 -10.03
C ARG A 203 -14.51 14.28 -10.26
N LYS A 204 -14.29 15.23 -9.34
CA LYS A 204 -13.15 16.16 -9.38
C LYS A 204 -11.80 15.47 -9.13
N MET A 205 -11.77 14.46 -8.26
CA MET A 205 -10.58 13.66 -7.94
C MET A 205 -10.25 12.59 -8.98
N LYS A 206 -11.15 12.34 -9.94
CA LYS A 206 -11.00 11.28 -10.95
C LYS A 206 -9.66 11.34 -11.67
N ASN A 207 -9.29 12.50 -12.21
CA ASN A 207 -8.02 12.66 -12.94
C ASN A 207 -6.83 12.32 -12.05
N SER A 208 -6.81 12.84 -10.82
CA SER A 208 -5.75 12.57 -9.85
C SER A 208 -5.60 11.07 -9.58
N THR A 209 -6.72 10.38 -9.33
CA THR A 209 -6.77 8.94 -9.08
C THR A 209 -6.28 8.13 -10.28
N GLU A 210 -6.70 8.48 -11.49
CA GLU A 210 -6.26 7.81 -12.72
C GLU A 210 -4.75 8.01 -12.97
N LEU A 211 -4.22 9.21 -12.72
CA LEU A 211 -2.81 9.55 -12.91
C LEU A 211 -1.89 8.84 -11.90
N VAL A 212 -2.28 8.79 -10.63
CA VAL A 212 -1.56 8.03 -9.60
C VAL A 212 -1.61 6.53 -9.91
N SER A 213 -2.78 6.00 -10.29
CA SER A 213 -2.93 4.60 -10.69
C SER A 213 -2.07 4.23 -11.90
N ASN A 214 -1.98 5.12 -12.88
CA ASN A 214 -1.07 4.95 -14.01
C ASN A 214 0.39 4.93 -13.54
N SER A 215 0.80 5.83 -12.66
CA SER A 215 2.16 5.85 -12.09
C SER A 215 2.49 4.56 -11.34
N LEU A 216 1.55 4.03 -10.55
CA LEU A 216 1.69 2.75 -9.84
C LEU A 216 1.89 1.58 -10.82
N ALA A 217 1.11 1.55 -11.90
CA ALA A 217 1.26 0.52 -12.93
C ALA A 217 2.60 0.61 -13.66
N ILE A 218 3.08 1.83 -13.95
CA ILE A 218 4.39 2.05 -14.58
C ILE A 218 5.52 1.62 -13.64
N ALA A 219 5.47 2.01 -12.36
CA ALA A 219 6.45 1.60 -11.35
C ALA A 219 6.56 0.07 -11.24
N THR A 220 5.41 -0.61 -11.15
CA THR A 220 5.39 -2.06 -10.89
C THR A 220 5.66 -2.90 -12.14
N LYS A 221 5.18 -2.49 -13.31
CA LYS A 221 5.25 -3.30 -14.54
C LYS A 221 6.36 -2.89 -15.50
N VAL A 222 6.83 -1.66 -15.44
CA VAL A 222 7.87 -1.15 -16.36
C VAL A 222 9.19 -1.04 -15.60
N VAL A 223 9.19 -0.26 -14.52
CA VAL A 223 10.39 -0.08 -13.68
C VAL A 223 10.72 -1.38 -12.93
N GLY A 224 9.71 -2.12 -12.48
CA GLY A 224 9.84 -3.44 -11.87
C GLY A 224 10.59 -4.47 -12.73
N ILE A 225 10.38 -4.45 -14.04
CA ILE A 225 11.07 -5.35 -14.97
C ILE A 225 12.53 -4.96 -15.12
N LEU A 226 12.84 -3.65 -15.15
CA LEU A 226 14.21 -3.14 -15.25
C LEU A 226 15.03 -3.42 -13.99
N GLY A 227 14.41 -3.39 -12.81
CA GLY A 227 15.06 -3.69 -11.53
C GLY A 227 15.28 -5.18 -11.24
N ASN A 228 14.61 -6.08 -11.96
CA ASN A 228 14.59 -7.51 -11.67
C ASN A 228 15.73 -8.33 -12.28
N VAL A 229 16.89 -7.74 -12.56
CA VAL A 229 18.14 -8.50 -12.83
C VAL A 229 18.74 -9.01 -11.51
N LYS A 230 17.98 -9.87 -10.82
CA LYS A 230 18.38 -10.85 -9.79
C LYS A 230 17.10 -11.56 -9.38
N ILE A 231 16.91 -12.78 -9.88
CA ILE A 231 15.83 -13.68 -9.48
C ILE A 231 15.82 -13.79 -7.95
N PRO A 232 14.73 -13.42 -7.24
CA PRO A 232 14.66 -13.65 -5.82
C PRO A 232 14.59 -15.17 -5.60
N ARG A 233 15.64 -15.75 -5.03
CA ARG A 233 15.57 -17.08 -4.43
C ARG A 233 14.53 -16.99 -3.32
N ILE A 234 13.34 -17.54 -3.57
CA ILE A 234 12.33 -17.75 -2.55
C ILE A 234 12.87 -18.80 -1.58
N HIS A 235 13.73 -18.39 -0.65
CA HIS A 235 13.98 -19.17 0.54
C HIS A 235 12.75 -18.99 1.42
N ARG A 236 11.84 -19.95 1.32
CA ARG A 236 10.72 -20.13 2.23
C ARG A 236 11.26 -20.47 3.62
N ARG A 237 11.82 -19.49 4.35
CA ARG A 237 12.09 -19.63 5.79
C ARG A 237 10.76 -19.43 6.49
N LEU A 238 10.07 -20.55 6.71
CA LEU A 238 8.80 -20.61 7.45
C LEU A 238 8.91 -20.23 8.94
N LEU A 239 10.10 -19.82 9.42
CA LEU A 239 10.40 -19.50 10.82
C LEU A 239 11.43 -18.36 10.96
N GLY A 240 11.43 -17.35 10.08
CA GLY A 240 12.36 -16.22 10.14
C GLY A 240 11.64 -14.88 10.08
N PHE A 241 12.16 -13.88 10.80
CA PHE A 241 11.66 -12.51 10.71
C PHE A 241 11.84 -11.94 9.29
N PRO A 242 10.93 -11.07 8.83
CA PRO A 242 11.04 -10.38 7.54
C PRO A 242 12.36 -9.60 7.39
N GLU A 243 12.79 -9.34 6.14
CA GLU A 243 14.00 -8.54 5.88
C GLU A 243 13.92 -7.12 6.48
N TRP A 244 12.72 -6.52 6.51
CA TRP A 244 12.49 -5.18 7.05
C TRP A 244 12.59 -5.11 8.59
N VAL A 245 12.49 -6.24 9.28
CA VAL A 245 12.72 -6.31 10.72
C VAL A 245 14.21 -6.52 10.93
N GLY A 246 14.92 -5.49 11.40
CA GLY A 246 16.36 -5.53 11.65
C GLY A 246 16.75 -6.41 12.83
N ALA A 247 18.06 -6.54 13.08
CA ALA A 247 18.56 -7.45 14.12
C ALA A 247 18.19 -7.02 15.55
N ALA A 248 18.05 -5.73 15.81
CA ALA A 248 17.66 -5.21 17.13
C ALA A 248 16.19 -5.50 17.42
N GLU A 249 15.32 -5.26 16.44
CA GLU A 249 13.88 -5.55 16.52
C GLU A 249 13.65 -7.05 16.68
N ARG A 250 14.43 -7.88 15.96
CA ARG A 250 14.40 -9.34 16.14
C ARG A 250 14.75 -9.75 17.56
N ARG A 251 15.81 -9.16 18.14
CA ARG A 251 16.22 -9.46 19.52
C ARG A 251 15.11 -9.07 20.50
N LEU A 252 14.52 -7.89 20.38
CA LEU A 252 13.41 -7.48 21.23
C LEU A 252 12.18 -8.39 21.12
N LEU A 253 11.82 -8.78 19.90
CA LEU A 253 10.71 -9.69 19.65
C LEU A 253 10.99 -11.14 20.09
N GLN A 254 12.26 -11.51 20.32
CA GLN A 254 12.69 -12.87 20.70
C GLN A 254 13.03 -13.02 22.17
N ASP A 255 13.80 -12.09 22.75
CA ASP A 255 14.28 -12.10 24.14
C ASP A 255 13.29 -11.42 25.10
N GLY A 256 12.26 -10.76 24.57
CA GLY A 256 11.39 -9.90 25.36
C GLY A 256 12.03 -8.54 25.64
N THR A 257 11.25 -7.66 26.25
CA THR A 257 11.51 -6.23 26.49
C THR A 257 12.74 -5.90 27.36
N GLU A 258 13.57 -6.88 27.73
CA GLU A 258 14.78 -6.70 28.55
C GLU A 258 16.01 -6.21 27.77
N ALA A 259 15.99 -6.21 26.43
CA ALA A 259 17.19 -6.03 25.62
C ALA A 259 17.58 -4.57 25.27
N GLU A 260 16.74 -3.56 25.55
CA GLU A 260 17.04 -2.16 25.20
C GLU A 260 16.65 -1.19 26.31
N THR A 261 17.61 -0.38 26.78
CA THR A 261 17.37 0.68 27.76
C THR A 261 16.45 1.74 27.15
N PRO A 262 15.27 2.02 27.73
CA PRO A 262 14.38 3.01 27.17
C PRO A 262 14.99 4.42 27.27
N ASP A 263 14.75 5.25 26.26
CA ASP A 263 15.10 6.68 26.30
C ASP A 263 14.09 7.48 27.17
N ALA A 264 12.86 6.96 27.33
CA ALA A 264 11.83 7.57 28.16
C ALA A 264 10.98 6.52 28.89
N LEU A 265 10.74 6.75 30.19
CA LEU A 265 9.85 5.95 31.03
C LEU A 265 8.53 6.68 31.28
N VAL A 266 7.41 6.05 30.91
CA VAL A 266 6.06 6.57 31.14
C VAL A 266 5.39 5.79 32.26
N ALA A 267 4.96 6.49 33.31
CA ALA A 267 4.27 5.87 34.45
C ALA A 267 3.14 6.77 34.96
N ALA A 268 1.90 6.27 34.94
CA ALA A 268 0.73 7.04 35.39
C ALA A 268 0.79 7.42 36.88
N ASP A 269 1.51 6.64 37.69
CA ASP A 269 1.74 6.89 39.12
C ASP A 269 2.80 7.98 39.39
N GLY A 270 3.47 8.49 38.35
CA GLY A 270 4.55 9.47 38.46
C GLY A 270 5.91 8.88 38.84
N SER A 271 6.07 7.55 38.82
CA SER A 271 7.36 6.87 39.05
C SER A 271 8.29 6.84 37.83
N GLY A 272 7.87 7.44 36.71
CA GLY A 272 8.62 7.54 35.46
C GLY A 272 9.02 8.98 35.13
N ASP A 273 9.68 9.15 34.00
CA ASP A 273 10.08 10.47 33.47
C ASP A 273 8.85 11.30 33.05
N PHE A 274 7.82 10.63 32.54
CA PHE A 274 6.57 11.26 32.06
C PHE A 274 5.34 10.57 32.65
N LYS A 275 4.25 11.33 32.81
CA LYS A 275 2.97 10.78 33.27
C LYS A 275 2.11 10.29 32.12
N THR A 276 2.28 10.88 30.94
CA THR A 276 1.50 10.57 29.74
C THR A 276 2.42 10.16 28.59
N ILE A 277 1.88 9.38 27.67
CA ILE A 277 2.57 8.95 26.45
C ILE A 277 2.75 10.17 25.52
N GLY A 278 1.77 11.06 25.46
CA GLY A 278 1.85 12.30 24.69
C GLY A 278 3.03 13.20 25.09
N GLU A 279 3.33 13.32 26.38
CA GLU A 279 4.52 14.06 26.86
C GLU A 279 5.83 13.38 26.43
N ALA A 280 5.91 12.06 26.58
CA ALA A 280 7.10 11.30 26.21
C ALA A 280 7.38 11.41 24.70
N VAL A 281 6.34 11.38 23.89
CA VAL A 281 6.41 11.61 22.44
C VAL A 281 6.89 13.02 22.11
N GLN A 282 6.40 14.04 22.80
CA GLN A 282 6.81 15.43 22.54
C GLN A 282 8.27 15.69 22.91
N ALA A 283 8.82 14.92 23.85
CA ALA A 283 10.24 14.97 24.20
C ALA A 283 11.16 14.35 23.15
N ALA A 284 10.62 13.55 22.22
CA ALA A 284 11.40 12.94 21.16
C ALA A 284 12.04 14.00 20.24
N ALA A 285 13.29 13.76 19.85
CA ALA A 285 13.99 14.63 18.90
C ALA A 285 13.31 14.57 17.52
N LYS A 286 13.02 15.74 16.95
CA LYS A 286 12.46 15.85 15.60
C LYS A 286 13.49 15.41 14.57
N LYS A 287 13.06 14.62 13.57
CA LYS A 287 13.84 14.17 12.42
C LYS A 287 15.13 13.40 12.80
N SER A 288 15.07 12.62 13.87
CA SER A 288 16.22 11.86 14.39
C SER A 288 16.40 10.51 13.69
N GLU A 289 17.59 10.22 13.16
CA GLU A 289 17.91 8.88 12.67
C GLU A 289 18.01 7.85 13.80
N LYS A 290 18.31 8.30 15.03
CA LYS A 290 18.30 7.44 16.21
C LYS A 290 16.86 7.12 16.59
N ARG A 291 16.57 5.83 16.78
CA ARG A 291 15.31 5.34 17.38
C ARG A 291 15.12 5.95 18.77
N TYR A 292 13.91 6.39 19.05
CA TYR A 292 13.50 6.84 20.36
C TYR A 292 12.58 5.80 20.99
N VAL A 293 13.03 5.21 22.10
CA VAL A 293 12.39 4.07 22.74
C VAL A 293 11.63 4.51 23.99
N ILE A 294 10.31 4.36 23.97
CA ILE A 294 9.42 4.71 25.08
C ILE A 294 8.95 3.43 25.77
N TYR A 295 9.22 3.31 27.06
CA TYR A 295 8.69 2.24 27.89
C TYR A 295 7.47 2.72 28.68
N VAL A 296 6.35 2.02 28.53
CA VAL A 296 5.07 2.35 29.17
C VAL A 296 4.75 1.31 30.24
N LYS A 297 4.88 1.71 31.50
CA LYS A 297 4.56 0.86 32.65
C LYS A 297 3.09 0.44 32.68
N THR A 298 2.80 -0.57 33.49
CA THR A 298 1.44 -1.04 33.76
C THR A 298 0.54 0.14 34.18
N GLY A 299 -0.62 0.25 33.54
CA GLY A 299 -1.52 1.38 33.73
C GLY A 299 -2.54 1.52 32.61
N VAL A 300 -3.60 2.26 32.91
CA VAL A 300 -4.59 2.69 31.91
C VAL A 300 -4.35 4.15 31.61
N TYR A 301 -3.95 4.44 30.36
CA TYR A 301 -3.61 5.77 29.87
C TYR A 301 -4.77 6.27 29.01
N GLU A 302 -5.62 7.15 29.58
CA GLU A 302 -6.75 7.73 28.85
C GLU A 302 -6.31 8.97 28.06
N GLU A 303 -5.79 8.75 26.85
CA GLU A 303 -5.31 9.82 25.98
C GLU A 303 -5.47 9.45 24.49
N ASN A 304 -5.56 10.47 23.63
CA ASN A 304 -5.45 10.30 22.18
C ASN A 304 -4.06 10.82 21.77
N VAL A 305 -3.15 9.91 21.44
CA VAL A 305 -1.75 10.24 21.15
C VAL A 305 -1.60 10.55 19.67
N VAL A 306 -1.30 11.80 19.36
CA VAL A 306 -0.98 12.24 17.99
C VAL A 306 0.51 12.56 17.91
N ILE A 307 1.24 11.81 17.09
CA ILE A 307 2.65 12.07 16.83
C ILE A 307 2.78 12.92 15.58
N SER A 308 3.52 14.03 15.70
CA SER A 308 3.80 14.90 14.57
C SER A 308 4.60 14.17 13.48
N LYS A 309 4.31 14.48 12.21
CA LYS A 309 5.08 14.00 11.04
C LYS A 309 6.59 14.27 11.11
N ASN A 310 7.01 15.22 11.94
CA ASN A 310 8.43 15.54 12.14
C ASN A 310 9.12 14.63 13.16
N VAL A 311 8.42 13.70 13.79
CA VAL A 311 8.95 12.74 14.74
C VAL A 311 8.78 11.36 14.10
N TRP A 312 9.89 10.73 13.72
CA TRP A 312 9.92 9.41 13.10
C TRP A 312 10.78 8.46 13.95
N ASN A 313 10.72 7.15 13.67
CA ASN A 313 11.48 6.12 14.38
C ASN A 313 11.17 6.04 15.89
N VAL A 314 9.91 6.23 16.27
CA VAL A 314 9.46 6.02 17.65
C VAL A 314 9.06 4.56 17.85
N MET A 315 9.60 3.95 18.89
CA MET A 315 9.19 2.63 19.35
C MET A 315 8.56 2.78 20.73
N MET A 316 7.46 2.09 20.95
CA MET A 316 6.82 2.01 22.27
C MET A 316 6.66 0.55 22.66
N TYR A 317 7.00 0.21 23.91
CA TYR A 317 6.69 -1.10 24.46
C TYR A 317 6.13 -1.01 25.87
N GLY A 318 5.41 -2.05 26.30
CA GLY A 318 4.74 -2.09 27.60
C GLY A 318 5.08 -3.29 28.48
N ASP A 319 4.57 -3.28 29.70
CA ASP A 319 4.66 -4.38 30.69
C ASP A 319 3.85 -5.64 30.27
N GLY A 320 3.14 -5.55 29.15
CA GLY A 320 2.26 -6.59 28.61
C GLY A 320 0.97 -6.00 28.04
N MET A 321 0.46 -6.63 26.98
CA MET A 321 -0.75 -6.20 26.27
C MET A 321 -1.97 -6.03 27.20
N ASP A 322 -2.08 -6.84 28.26
CA ASP A 322 -3.19 -6.76 29.22
C ASP A 322 -2.93 -5.80 30.40
N LYS A 323 -1.72 -5.26 30.54
CA LYS A 323 -1.28 -4.44 31.68
C LYS A 323 -1.12 -2.96 31.32
N SER A 324 -0.54 -2.69 30.16
CA SER A 324 -0.32 -1.33 29.65
C SER A 324 -1.35 -1.06 28.54
N VAL A 325 -2.41 -0.34 28.91
CA VAL A 325 -3.56 -0.08 28.02
C VAL A 325 -3.67 1.41 27.73
N VAL A 326 -3.65 1.77 26.45
CA VAL A 326 -3.92 3.13 25.98
C VAL A 326 -5.37 3.19 25.50
N SER A 327 -6.13 4.18 25.97
CA SER A 327 -7.55 4.30 25.71
C SER A 327 -7.96 5.69 25.23
N GLY A 328 -8.43 5.78 23.99
CA GLY A 328 -8.95 7.02 23.39
C GLY A 328 -10.47 7.15 23.56
N ASN A 329 -10.98 8.37 23.70
CA ASN A 329 -12.41 8.65 23.89
C ASN A 329 -13.11 9.25 22.66
N LEU A 330 -12.38 9.53 21.58
CA LEU A 330 -12.94 10.10 20.36
C LEU A 330 -13.76 9.06 19.58
N ASN A 331 -14.93 9.46 19.10
CA ASN A 331 -15.83 8.59 18.33
C ASN A 331 -16.72 9.39 17.37
N PHE A 332 -17.30 8.67 16.40
CA PHE A 332 -18.17 9.24 15.37
C PHE A 332 -19.48 9.80 15.91
N VAL A 333 -20.09 9.14 16.91
CA VAL A 333 -21.38 9.56 17.49
C VAL A 333 -21.28 10.93 18.15
N ASP A 334 -20.13 11.24 18.76
CA ASP A 334 -19.83 12.54 19.38
C ASP A 334 -19.34 13.59 18.37
N GLY A 335 -19.42 13.32 17.06
CA GLY A 335 -19.09 14.27 16.00
C GLY A 335 -17.60 14.38 15.68
N THR A 336 -16.84 13.30 15.85
CA THR A 336 -15.46 13.17 15.34
C THR A 336 -15.43 12.21 14.15
N PRO A 337 -15.00 12.63 12.95
CA PRO A 337 -14.96 11.73 11.79
C PRO A 337 -14.11 10.48 12.07
N THR A 338 -14.45 9.35 11.46
CA THR A 338 -13.81 8.04 11.75
C THR A 338 -12.29 8.07 11.61
N PHE A 339 -11.76 8.79 10.60
CA PHE A 339 -10.32 8.98 10.41
C PHE A 339 -9.60 9.58 11.64
N SER A 340 -10.28 10.46 12.36
CA SER A 340 -9.80 11.17 13.55
C SER A 340 -10.13 10.47 14.88
N THR A 341 -10.72 9.28 14.86
CA THR A 341 -11.07 8.53 16.09
C THR A 341 -9.94 7.65 16.64
N ALA A 342 -8.85 7.51 15.89
CA ALA A 342 -7.74 6.64 16.28
C ALA A 342 -7.09 7.07 17.60
N THR A 343 -6.90 6.10 18.50
CA THR A 343 -6.30 6.32 19.84
C THR A 343 -4.82 6.69 19.74
N VAL A 344 -4.11 6.15 18.75
CA VAL A 344 -2.72 6.50 18.45
C VAL A 344 -2.59 6.72 16.95
N VAL A 345 -2.16 7.92 16.57
CA VAL A 345 -1.90 8.33 15.17
C VAL A 345 -0.43 8.67 15.04
N MET A 346 0.30 7.96 14.18
CA MET A 346 1.75 8.09 14.13
C MET A 346 2.36 7.61 12.80
N PRO A 347 3.27 8.37 12.18
CA PRO A 347 4.09 7.89 11.08
C PRO A 347 5.22 6.97 11.59
N ASP A 348 5.41 5.84 10.90
CA ASP A 348 6.57 4.94 11.05
C ASP A 348 6.91 4.55 12.50
N PHE A 349 6.05 3.72 13.10
CA PHE A 349 6.18 3.29 14.49
C PHE A 349 6.09 1.79 14.70
N MET A 350 6.66 1.36 15.82
CA MET A 350 6.58 0.00 16.31
C MET A 350 6.01 -0.01 17.72
N VAL A 351 4.91 -0.75 17.90
CA VAL A 351 4.32 -0.98 19.21
C VAL A 351 4.40 -2.47 19.52
N ILE A 352 4.94 -2.80 20.69
CA ILE A 352 5.07 -4.18 21.21
C ILE A 352 4.44 -4.22 22.60
N ASP A 353 3.66 -5.25 22.92
CA ASP A 353 3.11 -5.47 24.26
C ASP A 353 2.33 -4.29 24.87
N LEU A 354 1.65 -3.52 24.01
CA LEU A 354 0.71 -2.47 24.39
C LEU A 354 -0.64 -2.71 23.72
N SER A 355 -1.73 -2.55 24.48
CA SER A 355 -3.08 -2.61 23.93
C SER A 355 -3.62 -1.21 23.70
N GLN A 356 -4.23 -0.97 22.53
CA GLN A 356 -5.02 0.21 22.22
C GLN A 356 -6.51 -0.15 22.25
N LYS A 357 -7.31 0.50 23.11
CA LYS A 357 -8.75 0.22 23.24
C LYS A 357 -9.56 1.52 23.14
N PRO A 358 -10.59 1.61 22.28
CA PRO A 358 -11.52 2.73 22.37
C PRO A 358 -12.29 2.65 23.70
N LYS A 359 -12.51 3.80 24.34
CA LYS A 359 -13.22 3.93 25.62
C LYS A 359 -14.68 3.48 25.53
N ILE A 360 -15.28 3.53 24.33
CA ILE A 360 -16.64 3.08 24.04
C ILE A 360 -16.58 1.88 23.09
N PRO A 361 -17.02 0.67 23.49
CA PRO A 361 -17.03 -0.49 22.61
C PRO A 361 -18.21 -0.41 21.63
N HIS A 362 -17.95 -0.02 20.38
CA HIS A 362 -18.94 -0.19 19.31
C HIS A 362 -18.88 -1.62 18.75
N ARG A 363 -20.04 -2.29 18.67
CA ARG A 363 -20.19 -3.53 17.88
C ARG A 363 -19.91 -3.20 16.41
N GLY A 364 -18.72 -3.51 15.91
CA GLY A 364 -18.45 -3.56 14.47
C GLY A 364 -17.27 -2.73 13.93
N LEU A 365 -16.50 -2.03 14.77
CA LEU A 365 -15.30 -1.32 14.30
C LEU A 365 -14.03 -2.09 14.68
N HIS A 366 -13.28 -2.50 13.66
CA HIS A 366 -11.98 -3.15 13.80
C HIS A 366 -10.96 -2.17 14.38
N TYR A 367 -10.07 -2.70 15.23
CA TYR A 367 -8.91 -2.02 15.80
C TYR A 367 -8.04 -1.41 14.68
N VAL A 368 -8.05 -0.08 14.52
CA VAL A 368 -7.21 0.61 13.54
C VAL A 368 -6.02 1.23 14.26
N ALA A 369 -4.88 0.53 14.26
CA ALA A 369 -3.59 1.19 14.36
C ALA A 369 -3.28 1.77 12.97
N ARG A 370 -3.08 3.09 12.88
CA ARG A 370 -2.75 3.75 11.61
C ARG A 370 -1.28 3.45 11.26
N HIS A 371 -1.02 2.38 10.52
CA HIS A 371 0.30 2.14 9.93
C HIS A 371 0.47 3.00 8.68
N TYR A 372 1.32 4.03 8.75
CA TYR A 372 1.98 4.52 7.55
C TYR A 372 3.02 3.47 7.17
N ALA A 373 2.79 2.76 6.06
CA ALA A 373 3.68 1.71 5.59
C ALA A 373 4.84 2.32 4.79
N ASN A 374 6.05 1.79 5.04
CA ASN A 374 7.26 2.01 4.24
C ASN A 374 7.08 1.57 2.79
#